data_AF-A0A3D2XLN7-F1
#
_entry.id   AF-A0A3D2XLN7-F1
#
_cell.length_a   1.000
_cell.length_b   1.000
_cell.length_c   1.000
_cell.angle_alpha   90.00
_cell.angle_beta   90.00
_cell.angle_gamma   90.00
#
_symmetry.space_group_name_H-M   'P 1'
#
loop_
_entity.id
_entity.type
_entity.pdbx_description
1 polymer ?
#
loop_
_entity_poly.entity_id
_entity_poly.type
_entity_poly.pdbx_seq_one_letter_code
_entity_poly.pdbx_strand_id
1 'polypeptide(L)'
;GRVGGALSYGAEHPYGEFVTEETVNSVSFDDIQSYFTKYFGPNDAYLVVIGDVNTKEVYKRIKKYFGKWKKASDISSFVPEANQNVEALEINFVDMPNAVQSNISITSNVKLKMSDSDYHAVLIANKIFGGGFNSYLNMNLREANGWTYGARSSVGTDKYISRFSAGAAVRNAVTDSAIVETIKEIKRFQSEPVEASALANAKAKYVGDFVLALERPSTIAQYAISTKINELPEDFYATYLEKINAVSIEDVQRVANKYFTADNARFIVVGKGSEVVANLEKLGIPINYFDKYANPVDKPEFSKPIPEGVTASSVMASYIEAIGGKAAVESVQTMLFNAEVTIEGAPFKPTAVIKSMAPNKSSMEMSIAGMGTIMKQKFDGATGYAEQQGMKQPMSEEDVAEQASQKGLFPEAHYTADEIELMSLSDLDGTDVYKIKVKGVSESFRYYDANSGLLLREEATEEAQGQSVMTITVHSDYRAVDGVMIPFGRKITSGPQVFGF
;
A
#
# COMPACT_ATOMS: atom_id res chain seq x y z
N GLY A 1 1.13 -8.04 -2.56
CA GLY A 1 2.19 -8.79 -1.86
C GLY A 1 1.64 -10.03 -1.17
N ARG A 2 1.10 -9.87 0.05
CA ARG A 2 0.60 -10.96 0.92
C ARG A 2 -0.52 -11.78 0.27
N VAL A 3 -1.67 -11.16 0.01
CA VAL A 3 -2.84 -11.82 -0.59
C VAL A 3 -2.49 -12.50 -1.91
N GLY A 4 -1.76 -11.81 -2.79
CA GLY A 4 -1.29 -12.42 -4.04
C GLY A 4 -0.42 -13.66 -3.84
N GLY A 5 0.41 -13.73 -2.78
CA GLY A 5 1.20 -14.94 -2.45
C GLY A 5 0.31 -16.09 -1.99
N ALA A 6 -0.56 -15.81 -1.02
CA ALA A 6 -1.48 -16.78 -0.46
C ALA A 6 -2.43 -17.36 -1.51
N LEU A 7 -3.00 -16.54 -2.41
CA LEU A 7 -3.89 -17.02 -3.47
C LEU A 7 -3.14 -17.80 -4.56
N SER A 8 -1.95 -17.33 -4.93
CA SER A 8 -1.12 -18.01 -5.93
C SER A 8 -0.61 -19.36 -5.45
N TYR A 9 -0.08 -19.46 -4.24
CA TYR A 9 0.58 -20.68 -3.78
C TYR A 9 -0.30 -21.54 -2.87
N GLY A 10 -1.31 -20.96 -2.22
CA GLY A 10 -2.08 -21.60 -1.17
C GLY A 10 -1.55 -21.25 0.22
N ALA A 11 -2.44 -21.14 1.21
CA ALA A 11 -2.07 -20.79 2.58
C ALA A 11 -1.21 -21.85 3.30
N GLU A 12 -1.31 -23.12 2.86
CA GLU A 12 -0.51 -24.23 3.38
C GLU A 12 0.85 -24.39 2.67
N HIS A 13 1.10 -23.61 1.62
CA HIS A 13 2.36 -23.63 0.91
C HIS A 13 3.35 -22.61 1.52
N PRO A 14 4.63 -22.96 1.76
CA PRO A 14 5.59 -22.04 2.39
C PRO A 14 5.73 -20.66 1.72
N TYR A 15 5.55 -20.59 0.40
CA TYR A 15 5.57 -19.32 -0.36
C TYR A 15 4.28 -18.49 -0.27
N GLY A 16 3.18 -19.09 0.18
CA GLY A 16 1.91 -18.42 0.44
C GLY A 16 1.78 -17.91 1.88
N GLU A 17 2.62 -18.41 2.79
CA GLU A 17 2.70 -17.94 4.18
C GLU A 17 3.15 -16.48 4.27
N PHE A 18 2.64 -15.77 5.29
CA PHE A 18 3.07 -14.43 5.61
C PHE A 18 2.94 -14.15 7.10
N VAL A 19 3.76 -13.22 7.58
CA VAL A 19 3.84 -12.88 9.00
C VAL A 19 2.64 -12.00 9.44
N THR A 20 2.02 -12.38 10.55
CA THR A 20 1.00 -11.61 11.28
C THR A 20 1.48 -11.29 12.70
N GLU A 21 0.85 -10.32 13.35
CA GLU A 21 1.12 -10.01 14.77
C GLU A 21 0.93 -11.23 15.67
N GLU A 22 -0.13 -12.00 15.44
CA GLU A 22 -0.38 -13.26 16.15
C GLU A 22 0.78 -14.26 15.97
N THR A 23 1.22 -14.49 14.73
CA THR A 23 2.34 -15.43 14.47
C THR A 23 3.62 -14.97 15.16
N VAL A 24 3.92 -13.67 15.18
CA VAL A 24 5.11 -13.13 15.87
C VAL A 24 5.01 -13.33 17.37
N ASN A 25 3.86 -13.01 17.97
CA ASN A 25 3.63 -13.12 19.40
C ASN A 25 3.57 -14.59 19.87
N SER A 26 3.30 -15.53 18.96
CA SER A 26 3.29 -16.97 19.26
C SER A 26 4.69 -17.61 19.34
N VAL A 27 5.74 -16.94 18.83
CA VAL A 27 7.11 -17.49 18.83
C VAL A 27 7.71 -17.45 20.23
N SER A 28 8.10 -18.60 20.74
CA SER A 28 8.83 -18.72 22.01
C SER A 28 10.35 -18.80 21.82
N PHE A 29 11.10 -18.59 22.90
CA PHE A 29 12.55 -18.79 22.89
C PHE A 29 12.93 -20.26 22.60
N ASP A 30 12.11 -21.22 23.04
CA ASP A 30 12.33 -22.64 22.82
C ASP A 30 12.14 -23.01 21.34
N ASP A 31 11.21 -22.36 20.63
CA ASP A 31 11.05 -22.51 19.18
C ASP A 31 12.31 -22.07 18.43
N ILE A 32 12.89 -20.95 18.84
CA ILE A 32 14.13 -20.42 18.25
C ILE A 32 15.30 -21.38 18.50
N GLN A 33 15.46 -21.89 19.72
CA GLN A 33 16.50 -22.88 20.02
C GLN A 33 16.32 -24.18 19.23
N SER A 34 15.07 -24.64 19.11
CA SER A 34 14.72 -25.85 18.37
C SER A 34 15.00 -25.67 16.87
N TYR A 35 14.61 -24.52 16.31
CA TYR A 35 14.90 -24.16 14.93
C TYR A 35 16.42 -24.07 14.68
N PHE A 36 17.17 -23.42 15.57
CA PHE A 36 18.63 -23.33 15.48
C PHE A 36 19.28 -24.72 15.50
N THR A 37 18.92 -25.56 16.47
CA THR A 37 19.49 -26.91 16.61
C THR A 37 19.16 -27.80 15.41
N LYS A 38 17.96 -27.64 14.84
CA LYS A 38 17.48 -28.43 13.71
C LYS A 38 18.08 -28.00 12.38
N TYR A 39 18.11 -26.71 12.09
CA TYR A 39 18.44 -26.18 10.75
C TYR A 39 19.86 -25.60 10.63
N PHE A 40 20.53 -25.22 11.72
CA PHE A 40 21.88 -24.62 11.67
C PHE A 40 22.99 -25.68 11.83
N GLY A 41 23.15 -26.51 10.80
CA GLY A 41 24.24 -27.49 10.68
C GLY A 41 25.08 -27.30 9.42
N PRO A 42 26.29 -27.89 9.36
CA PRO A 42 27.17 -27.87 8.19
C PRO A 42 26.70 -28.77 7.03
N ASN A 43 25.56 -29.47 7.15
CA ASN A 43 25.09 -30.46 6.17
C ASN A 43 24.84 -29.81 4.80
N ASP A 44 24.16 -28.66 4.80
CA ASP A 44 23.76 -27.90 3.60
C ASP A 44 24.32 -26.47 3.61
N ALA A 45 25.45 -26.26 4.30
CA ALA A 45 26.07 -24.94 4.47
C ALA A 45 27.13 -24.65 3.39
N TYR A 46 27.03 -23.46 2.78
CA TYR A 46 28.04 -22.94 1.86
C TYR A 46 28.81 -21.79 2.52
N LEU A 47 30.15 -21.89 2.53
CA LEU A 47 31.02 -20.79 2.90
C LEU A 47 31.85 -20.36 1.69
N VAL A 48 31.56 -19.15 1.18
CA VAL A 48 32.32 -18.56 0.08
C VAL A 48 33.21 -17.46 0.62
N VAL A 49 34.49 -17.53 0.27
CA VAL A 49 35.50 -16.53 0.63
C VAL A 49 35.99 -15.88 -0.65
N ILE A 50 35.87 -14.56 -0.73
CA ILE A 50 36.36 -13.77 -1.86
C ILE A 50 37.17 -12.57 -1.37
N GLY A 51 38.24 -12.25 -2.10
CA GLY A 51 39.11 -11.11 -1.85
C GLY A 51 40.58 -11.48 -1.96
N ASP A 52 41.44 -10.57 -1.55
CA ASP A 52 42.88 -10.81 -1.40
C ASP A 52 43.12 -11.65 -0.13
N VAL A 53 43.12 -12.97 -0.28
CA VAL A 53 43.26 -13.90 0.84
C VAL A 53 44.24 -15.03 0.53
N ASN A 54 44.99 -15.44 1.55
CA ASN A 54 45.80 -16.64 1.48
C ASN A 54 44.93 -17.88 1.77
N THR A 55 44.72 -18.73 0.76
CA THR A 55 43.87 -19.93 0.87
C THR A 55 44.27 -20.86 2.01
N LYS A 56 45.58 -21.06 2.25
CA LYS A 56 46.05 -21.95 3.33
C LYS A 56 45.73 -21.39 4.71
N GLU A 57 45.88 -20.08 4.90
CA GLU A 57 45.52 -19.43 6.16
C GLU A 57 44.02 -19.42 6.41
N VAL A 58 43.23 -19.12 5.38
CA VAL A 58 41.77 -19.17 5.43
C VAL A 58 41.31 -20.57 5.84
N TYR A 59 41.82 -21.62 5.19
CA TYR A 59 41.49 -22.99 5.52
C TYR A 59 41.88 -23.35 6.97
N LYS A 60 43.04 -22.90 7.45
CA LYS A 60 43.46 -23.08 8.85
C LYS A 60 42.49 -22.41 9.82
N ARG A 61 42.01 -21.20 9.52
CA ARG A 61 41.02 -20.48 10.35
C ARG A 61 39.66 -21.16 10.31
N ILE A 62 39.19 -21.59 9.14
CA ILE A 62 37.93 -22.34 8.99
C ILE A 62 38.00 -23.62 9.82
N LYS A 63 39.08 -24.40 9.71
CA LYS A 63 39.27 -25.60 10.53
C LYS A 63 39.33 -25.30 12.03
N LYS A 64 39.97 -24.20 12.43
CA LYS A 64 40.04 -23.76 13.84
C LYS A 64 38.66 -23.43 14.41
N TYR A 65 37.84 -22.68 13.68
CA TYR A 65 36.57 -22.17 14.21
C TYR A 65 35.37 -23.08 13.92
N PHE A 66 35.32 -23.71 12.73
CA PHE A 66 34.20 -24.54 12.29
C PHE A 66 34.50 -26.03 12.26
N GLY A 67 35.75 -26.47 12.49
CA GLY A 67 36.11 -27.90 12.44
C GLY A 67 35.44 -28.77 13.51
N LYS A 68 34.84 -28.16 14.54
CA LYS A 68 34.03 -28.83 15.56
C LYS A 68 32.52 -28.67 15.36
N TRP A 69 32.09 -27.95 14.32
CA TRP A 69 30.67 -27.77 14.01
C TRP A 69 30.08 -29.12 13.60
N LYS A 70 29.16 -29.63 14.42
CA LYS A 70 28.57 -30.95 14.21
C LYS A 70 27.44 -30.85 13.21
N LYS A 71 27.29 -31.92 12.42
CA LYS A 71 26.13 -32.12 11.55
C LYS A 71 24.85 -31.99 12.35
N ALA A 72 23.87 -31.28 11.78
CA ALA A 72 22.50 -31.30 12.29
C ALA A 72 21.79 -32.57 11.80
N SER A 73 20.57 -32.80 12.26
CA SER A 73 19.74 -33.90 11.75
C SER A 73 19.46 -33.71 10.27
N ASP A 74 19.44 -34.79 9.48
CA ASP A 74 19.08 -34.70 8.07
C ASP A 74 17.64 -34.22 7.92
N ILE A 75 17.44 -33.20 7.09
CA ILE A 75 16.17 -32.52 6.93
C ILE A 75 15.56 -32.98 5.61
N SER A 76 14.53 -33.80 5.70
CA SER A 76 13.64 -34.04 4.56
C SER A 76 12.54 -32.99 4.57
N SER A 77 12.57 -32.06 3.61
CA SER A 77 11.48 -31.10 3.43
C SER A 77 10.51 -31.59 2.35
N PHE A 78 9.25 -31.76 2.73
CA PHE A 78 8.15 -31.86 1.78
C PHE A 78 7.63 -30.44 1.53
N VAL A 79 7.57 -30.03 0.26
CA VAL A 79 6.92 -28.79 -0.15
C VAL A 79 5.60 -29.19 -0.81
N PRO A 80 4.44 -28.78 -0.26
CA PRO A 80 3.15 -29.01 -0.89
C PRO A 80 3.13 -28.48 -2.32
N GLU A 81 2.27 -29.02 -3.18
CA GLU A 81 2.05 -28.40 -4.49
C GLU A 81 1.32 -27.06 -4.30
N ALA A 82 1.73 -26.06 -5.08
CA ALA A 82 1.06 -24.77 -5.08
C ALA A 82 -0.31 -24.85 -5.75
N ASN A 83 -1.20 -23.90 -5.43
CA ASN A 83 -2.45 -23.73 -6.16
C ASN A 83 -2.19 -23.62 -7.68
N GLN A 84 -3.11 -24.19 -8.47
CA GLN A 84 -3.05 -24.04 -9.92
C GLN A 84 -3.37 -22.59 -10.33
N ASN A 85 -2.93 -22.24 -11.54
CA ASN A 85 -3.44 -21.03 -12.18
C ASN A 85 -4.95 -21.17 -12.41
N VAL A 86 -5.65 -20.05 -12.31
CA VAL A 86 -7.08 -19.96 -12.60
C VAL A 86 -7.34 -20.32 -14.05
N GLU A 87 -8.56 -20.76 -14.37
CA GLU A 87 -8.93 -21.12 -15.75
C GLU A 87 -9.22 -19.90 -16.63
N ALA A 88 -9.62 -18.78 -16.00
CA ALA A 88 -9.93 -17.52 -16.65
C ALA A 88 -9.48 -16.33 -15.79
N LEU A 89 -9.45 -15.15 -16.40
CA LEU A 89 -9.12 -13.91 -15.70
C LEU A 89 -10.13 -13.63 -14.59
N GLU A 90 -9.63 -13.30 -13.41
CA GLU A 90 -10.44 -12.89 -12.26
C GLU A 90 -9.78 -11.72 -11.53
N ILE A 91 -10.61 -10.90 -10.87
CA ILE A 91 -10.18 -9.85 -9.95
C ILE A 91 -10.37 -10.37 -8.53
N ASN A 92 -9.31 -10.30 -7.73
CA ASN A 92 -9.30 -10.59 -6.31
C ASN A 92 -9.11 -9.25 -5.59
N PHE A 93 -10.21 -8.71 -5.08
CA PHE A 93 -10.30 -7.38 -4.50
C PHE A 93 -10.11 -7.42 -2.99
N VAL A 94 -9.30 -6.50 -2.47
CA VAL A 94 -9.11 -6.25 -1.04
C VAL A 94 -9.47 -4.80 -0.77
N ASP A 95 -10.51 -4.60 0.04
CA ASP A 95 -10.94 -3.24 0.37
C ASP A 95 -9.96 -2.55 1.31
N MET A 96 -9.63 -1.31 0.97
CA MET A 96 -8.80 -0.42 1.77
C MET A 96 -9.45 0.98 1.76
N PRO A 97 -10.39 1.26 2.68
CA PRO A 97 -11.21 2.47 2.67
C PRO A 97 -10.45 3.80 2.72
N ASN A 98 -9.21 3.78 3.19
CA ASN A 98 -8.32 4.94 3.28
C ASN A 98 -7.31 5.03 2.11
N ALA A 99 -7.41 4.17 1.10
CA ALA A 99 -6.50 4.18 -0.03
C ALA A 99 -6.83 5.34 -0.99
N VAL A 100 -5.85 6.23 -1.19
CA VAL A 100 -5.89 7.30 -2.20
C VAL A 100 -5.48 6.81 -3.60
N GLN A 101 -4.88 5.62 -3.67
CA GLN A 101 -4.46 4.96 -4.90
C GLN A 101 -4.77 3.46 -4.81
N SER A 102 -5.14 2.86 -5.93
CA SER A 102 -5.26 1.42 -6.09
C SER A 102 -3.92 0.81 -6.45
N ASN A 103 -3.50 -0.20 -5.71
CA ASN A 103 -2.42 -1.08 -6.12
C ASN A 103 -3.00 -2.22 -6.95
N ILE A 104 -2.61 -2.29 -8.22
CA ILE A 104 -3.02 -3.36 -9.14
C ILE A 104 -1.83 -4.26 -9.47
N SER A 105 -2.06 -5.57 -9.48
CA SER A 105 -1.06 -6.54 -9.92
C SER A 105 -1.73 -7.73 -10.59
N ILE A 106 -1.44 -7.97 -11.87
CA ILE A 106 -1.71 -9.27 -12.49
C ILE A 106 -0.65 -10.26 -12.04
N THR A 107 -1.03 -11.52 -11.78
CA THR A 107 -0.09 -12.57 -11.40
C THR A 107 -0.55 -13.96 -11.83
N SER A 108 0.43 -14.79 -12.22
CA SER A 108 0.26 -16.21 -12.51
C SER A 108 1.49 -16.98 -12.02
N ASN A 109 1.30 -18.24 -11.65
CA ASN A 109 2.37 -19.14 -11.27
C ASN A 109 3.16 -19.58 -12.52
N VAL A 110 4.47 -19.62 -12.38
CA VAL A 110 5.42 -20.04 -13.42
C VAL A 110 6.40 -21.06 -12.86
N LYS A 111 6.70 -22.08 -13.67
CA LYS A 111 7.78 -23.04 -13.40
C LYS A 111 8.95 -22.67 -14.31
N LEU A 112 9.89 -21.92 -13.77
CA LEU A 112 11.13 -21.52 -14.45
C LEU A 112 12.29 -21.62 -13.46
N LYS A 113 13.32 -22.37 -13.85
CA LYS A 113 14.58 -22.50 -13.12
C LYS A 113 15.67 -21.75 -13.85
N MET A 114 16.70 -21.32 -13.13
CA MET A 114 17.88 -20.72 -13.74
C MET A 114 18.60 -21.66 -14.71
N SER A 115 18.50 -22.97 -14.48
CA SER A 115 19.05 -24.02 -15.34
C SER A 115 18.29 -24.22 -16.65
N ASP A 116 17.07 -23.69 -16.77
CA ASP A 116 16.23 -23.91 -17.95
C ASP A 116 16.74 -23.10 -19.14
N SER A 117 16.58 -23.66 -20.34
CA SER A 117 17.01 -23.02 -21.60
C SER A 117 16.36 -21.65 -21.83
N ASP A 118 15.16 -21.44 -21.29
CA ASP A 118 14.38 -20.22 -21.47
C ASP A 118 14.85 -19.06 -20.57
N TYR A 119 15.66 -19.33 -19.54
CA TYR A 119 15.97 -18.37 -18.49
C TYR A 119 16.50 -17.03 -19.04
N HIS A 120 17.49 -17.07 -19.92
CA HIS A 120 18.12 -15.87 -20.49
C HIS A 120 17.15 -15.09 -21.39
N ALA A 121 16.31 -15.78 -22.16
CA ALA A 121 15.28 -15.16 -22.99
C ALA A 121 14.21 -14.48 -22.11
N VAL A 122 13.78 -15.11 -21.01
CA VAL A 122 12.81 -14.54 -20.06
C VAL A 122 13.36 -13.28 -19.40
N LEU A 123 14.63 -13.25 -19.02
CA LEU A 123 15.25 -12.05 -18.45
C LEU A 123 15.19 -10.86 -19.40
N ILE A 124 15.51 -11.09 -20.67
CA ILE A 124 15.47 -10.05 -21.70
C ILE A 124 14.03 -9.64 -22.01
N ALA A 125 13.11 -10.61 -22.16
CA ALA A 125 11.69 -10.34 -22.34
C ALA A 125 11.12 -9.49 -21.19
N ASN A 126 11.43 -9.84 -19.94
CA ASN A 126 10.98 -9.07 -18.79
C ASN A 126 11.58 -7.66 -18.78
N LYS A 127 12.84 -7.49 -19.17
CA LYS A 127 13.48 -6.17 -19.28
C LYS A 127 12.77 -5.26 -20.29
N ILE A 128 12.30 -5.82 -21.41
CA ILE A 128 11.54 -5.10 -22.44
C ILE A 128 10.13 -4.78 -21.94
N PHE A 129 9.43 -5.74 -21.32
CA PHE A 129 8.03 -5.60 -20.95
C PHE A 129 7.81 -4.65 -19.75
N GLY A 130 8.50 -4.86 -18.63
CA GLY A 130 8.30 -4.06 -17.40
C GLY A 130 9.51 -3.94 -16.46
N GLY A 131 10.67 -4.49 -16.83
CA GLY A 131 11.89 -4.49 -16.00
C GLY A 131 12.79 -3.26 -16.19
N GLY A 132 12.37 -2.29 -16.99
CA GLY A 132 13.13 -1.07 -17.32
C GLY A 132 12.32 0.20 -17.11
N PHE A 133 12.96 1.36 -17.18
CA PHE A 133 12.21 2.63 -17.21
C PHE A 133 11.50 2.80 -18.56
N ASN A 134 12.18 2.53 -19.68
CA ASN A 134 11.62 2.59 -21.04
C ASN A 134 10.88 1.31 -21.47
N SER A 135 10.41 0.51 -20.52
CA SER A 135 9.70 -0.74 -20.81
C SER A 135 8.26 -0.49 -21.25
N TYR A 136 7.68 -1.37 -22.06
CA TYR A 136 6.36 -1.19 -22.67
C TYR A 136 5.25 -0.88 -21.65
N LEU A 137 5.15 -1.66 -20.58
CA LEU A 137 4.15 -1.44 -19.52
C LEU A 137 4.30 -0.07 -18.85
N ASN A 138 5.54 0.34 -18.56
CA ASN A 138 5.82 1.63 -17.94
C ASN A 138 5.54 2.79 -18.90
N MET A 139 5.92 2.67 -20.18
CA MET A 139 5.64 3.69 -21.19
C MET A 139 4.13 3.87 -21.42
N ASN A 140 3.35 2.78 -21.35
CA ASN A 140 1.89 2.84 -21.46
C ASN A 140 1.26 3.52 -20.22
N LEU A 141 1.48 2.98 -19.02
CA LEU A 141 0.76 3.47 -17.82
C LEU A 141 1.30 4.81 -17.29
N ARG A 142 2.61 5.06 -17.41
CA ARG A 142 3.27 6.28 -16.89
C ARG A 142 3.34 7.37 -17.94
N GLU A 143 3.98 7.14 -19.08
CA GLU A 143 4.25 8.23 -20.04
C GLU A 143 3.01 8.59 -20.85
N ALA A 144 2.35 7.61 -21.45
CA ALA A 144 1.22 7.87 -22.33
C ALA A 144 -0.02 8.35 -21.55
N ASN A 145 -0.26 7.78 -20.37
CA ASN A 145 -1.49 8.01 -19.61
C ASN A 145 -1.33 8.83 -18.32
N GLY A 146 -0.11 8.93 -17.75
CA GLY A 146 0.11 9.67 -16.51
C GLY A 146 -0.66 9.13 -15.30
N TRP A 147 -0.95 7.83 -15.26
CA TRP A 147 -1.79 7.20 -14.22
C TRP A 147 -1.00 6.74 -13.00
N THR A 148 0.29 6.47 -13.16
CA THR A 148 1.18 5.95 -12.12
C THR A 148 2.52 6.69 -12.10
N TYR A 149 3.22 6.63 -10.97
CA TYR A 149 4.64 6.99 -10.91
C TYR A 149 5.52 5.99 -11.65
N GLY A 150 5.13 4.72 -11.70
CA GLY A 150 5.82 3.69 -12.44
C GLY A 150 5.14 2.33 -12.40
N ALA A 151 5.24 1.61 -13.50
CA ALA A 151 4.79 0.23 -13.63
C ALA A 151 5.98 -0.71 -13.79
N ARG A 152 5.86 -1.91 -13.23
CA ARG A 152 6.95 -2.91 -13.22
C ARG A 152 6.41 -4.30 -13.52
N SER A 153 7.31 -5.15 -14.01
CA SER A 153 7.07 -6.59 -14.12
C SER A 153 8.25 -7.42 -13.63
N SER A 154 7.95 -8.66 -13.25
CA SER A 154 8.93 -9.68 -12.94
C SER A 154 8.41 -11.06 -13.38
N VAL A 155 9.33 -11.91 -13.82
CA VAL A 155 9.14 -13.36 -13.91
C VAL A 155 10.21 -13.96 -13.01
N GLY A 156 9.82 -14.51 -11.86
CA GLY A 156 10.78 -15.06 -10.93
C GLY A 156 11.23 -16.47 -11.32
N THR A 157 12.36 -16.91 -10.77
CA THR A 157 12.86 -18.27 -10.89
C THR A 157 12.96 -18.94 -9.54
N ASP A 158 12.60 -20.22 -9.46
CA ASP A 158 12.70 -20.98 -8.21
C ASP A 158 12.84 -22.49 -8.45
N LYS A 159 13.40 -23.21 -7.47
CA LYS A 159 13.52 -24.67 -7.50
C LYS A 159 12.16 -25.38 -7.58
N TYR A 160 11.14 -24.83 -6.91
CA TYR A 160 9.80 -25.41 -6.81
C TYR A 160 8.83 -24.69 -7.75
N ILE A 161 8.54 -23.42 -7.46
CA ILE A 161 7.59 -22.61 -8.23
C ILE A 161 7.78 -21.12 -7.93
N SER A 162 7.42 -20.28 -8.90
CA SER A 162 7.53 -18.83 -8.81
C SER A 162 6.31 -18.17 -9.46
N ARG A 163 6.33 -16.85 -9.62
CA ARG A 163 5.29 -16.07 -10.29
C ARG A 163 5.82 -15.16 -11.38
N PHE A 164 5.01 -15.01 -12.41
CA PHE A 164 4.95 -13.78 -13.19
C PHE A 164 4.08 -12.78 -12.42
N SER A 165 4.53 -11.53 -12.37
CA SER A 165 3.73 -10.42 -11.87
C SER A 165 4.00 -9.15 -12.66
N ALA A 166 2.95 -8.36 -12.88
CA ALA A 166 3.05 -7.03 -13.47
C ALA A 166 2.02 -6.11 -12.84
N GLY A 167 2.39 -4.86 -12.58
CA GLY A 167 1.51 -3.98 -11.82
C GLY A 167 2.05 -2.58 -11.58
N ALA A 168 1.21 -1.78 -10.94
CA ALA A 168 1.45 -0.38 -10.62
C ALA A 168 0.54 0.09 -9.48
N ALA A 169 0.92 1.18 -8.81
CA ALA A 169 -0.01 1.97 -8.01
C ALA A 169 -0.59 3.10 -8.87
N VAL A 170 -1.92 3.18 -8.99
CA VAL A 170 -2.63 4.12 -9.86
C VAL A 170 -3.68 4.90 -9.07
N ARG A 171 -4.09 6.08 -9.56
CA ARG A 171 -5.24 6.81 -8.98
C ARG A 171 -6.49 5.93 -9.00
N ASN A 172 -7.33 6.01 -7.97
CA ASN A 172 -8.55 5.20 -7.86
C ASN A 172 -9.43 5.30 -9.13
N ALA A 173 -9.59 6.52 -9.65
CA ALA A 173 -10.42 6.83 -10.83
C ALA A 173 -10.01 6.13 -12.14
N VAL A 174 -8.81 5.56 -12.23
CA VAL A 174 -8.29 4.90 -13.44
C VAL A 174 -7.93 3.43 -13.22
N THR A 175 -8.41 2.83 -12.12
CA THR A 175 -8.08 1.44 -11.75
C THR A 175 -8.51 0.43 -12.81
N ASP A 176 -9.74 0.56 -13.30
CA ASP A 176 -10.32 -0.26 -14.36
C ASP A 176 -9.56 -0.09 -15.69
N SER A 177 -9.27 1.16 -16.06
CA SER A 177 -8.55 1.50 -17.29
C SER A 177 -7.11 0.96 -17.27
N ALA A 178 -6.44 1.02 -16.12
CA ALA A 178 -5.10 0.48 -15.94
C ALA A 178 -5.05 -1.06 -16.03
N ILE A 179 -6.10 -1.76 -15.56
CA ILE A 179 -6.25 -3.21 -15.75
C ILE A 179 -6.38 -3.53 -17.24
N VAL A 180 -7.25 -2.82 -17.96
CA VAL A 180 -7.46 -3.02 -19.41
C VAL A 180 -6.17 -2.79 -20.20
N GLU A 181 -5.47 -1.68 -19.95
CA GLU A 181 -4.20 -1.39 -20.66
C GLU A 181 -3.09 -2.38 -20.28
N THR A 182 -3.05 -2.87 -19.03
CA THR A 182 -2.09 -3.93 -18.64
C THR A 182 -2.34 -5.22 -19.43
N ILE A 183 -3.60 -5.66 -19.54
CA ILE A 183 -3.98 -6.85 -20.31
C ILE A 183 -3.62 -6.66 -21.79
N LYS A 184 -3.97 -5.50 -22.35
CA LYS A 184 -3.69 -5.15 -23.74
C LYS A 184 -2.19 -5.16 -24.03
N GLU A 185 -1.36 -4.61 -23.14
CA GLU A 185 0.09 -4.60 -23.34
C GLU A 185 0.69 -6.01 -23.26
N ILE A 186 0.21 -6.86 -22.35
CA ILE A 186 0.66 -8.27 -22.31
C ILE A 186 0.26 -8.99 -23.60
N LYS A 187 -0.98 -8.85 -24.04
CA LYS A 187 -1.46 -9.48 -25.28
C LYS A 187 -0.67 -9.01 -26.50
N ARG A 188 -0.42 -7.70 -26.59
CA ARG A 188 0.44 -7.12 -27.62
C ARG A 188 1.84 -7.72 -27.58
N PHE A 189 2.43 -7.82 -26.39
CA PHE A 189 3.76 -8.41 -26.19
C PHE A 189 3.82 -9.90 -26.58
N GLN A 190 2.71 -10.63 -26.49
CA GLN A 190 2.60 -12.01 -26.95
C GLN A 190 2.41 -12.11 -28.47
N SER A 191 1.58 -11.24 -29.07
CA SER A 191 1.18 -11.35 -30.47
C SER A 191 2.09 -10.63 -31.46
N GLU A 192 2.72 -9.54 -31.05
CA GLU A 192 3.56 -8.71 -31.90
C GLU A 192 5.05 -8.96 -31.61
N PRO A 193 5.90 -9.08 -32.66
CA PRO A 193 7.34 -9.07 -32.47
C PRO A 193 7.78 -7.77 -31.80
N VAL A 194 8.70 -7.87 -30.83
CA VAL A 194 9.28 -6.67 -30.22
C VAL A 194 10.11 -5.88 -31.22
N GLU A 195 10.13 -4.56 -31.04
CA GLU A 195 10.98 -3.68 -31.85
C GLU A 195 12.46 -4.09 -31.72
N ALA A 196 13.19 -4.14 -32.84
CA ALA A 196 14.62 -4.50 -32.84
C ALA A 196 15.44 -3.55 -31.94
N SER A 197 15.06 -2.27 -31.89
CA SER A 197 15.66 -1.27 -31.01
C SER A 197 15.38 -1.55 -29.53
N ALA A 198 14.18 -2.04 -29.19
CA ALA A 198 13.84 -2.41 -27.81
C ALA A 198 14.67 -3.62 -27.36
N LEU A 199 14.85 -4.63 -28.21
CA LEU A 199 15.73 -5.77 -27.93
C LEU A 199 17.19 -5.32 -27.76
N ALA A 200 17.70 -4.50 -28.67
CA ALA A 200 19.07 -3.98 -28.58
C ALA A 200 19.29 -3.18 -27.29
N ASN A 201 18.35 -2.31 -26.93
CA ASN A 201 18.40 -1.51 -25.71
C ASN A 201 18.34 -2.39 -24.45
N ALA A 202 17.46 -3.41 -24.44
CA ALA A 202 17.36 -4.34 -23.33
C ALA A 202 18.66 -5.12 -23.12
N LYS A 203 19.28 -5.63 -24.20
CA LYS A 203 20.58 -6.30 -24.17
C LYS A 203 21.68 -5.36 -23.65
N ALA A 204 21.81 -4.17 -24.23
CA ALA A 204 22.82 -3.19 -23.81
C ALA A 204 22.66 -2.81 -22.34
N LYS A 205 21.43 -2.55 -21.89
CA LYS A 205 21.14 -2.22 -20.50
C LYS A 205 21.45 -3.39 -19.56
N TYR A 206 21.07 -4.60 -19.94
CA TYR A 206 21.33 -5.79 -19.13
C TYR A 206 22.83 -6.08 -19.00
N VAL A 207 23.58 -5.98 -20.11
CA VAL A 207 25.06 -6.10 -20.11
C VAL A 207 25.69 -5.05 -19.20
N GLY A 208 25.25 -3.78 -19.32
CA GLY A 208 25.74 -2.70 -18.46
C GLY A 208 25.45 -2.94 -16.97
N ASP A 209 24.21 -3.34 -16.65
CA ASP A 209 23.79 -3.68 -15.28
C ASP A 209 24.63 -4.83 -14.72
N PHE A 210 24.93 -5.85 -15.54
CA PHE A 210 25.77 -6.97 -15.15
C PHE A 210 27.21 -6.56 -14.86
N VAL A 211 27.86 -5.78 -15.74
CA VAL A 211 29.24 -5.32 -15.54
C VAL A 211 29.36 -4.47 -14.27
N LEU A 212 28.44 -3.53 -14.05
CA LEU A 212 28.40 -2.72 -12.83
C LEU A 212 28.23 -3.58 -11.57
N ALA A 213 27.44 -4.66 -11.64
CA ALA A 213 27.27 -5.57 -10.51
C ALA A 213 28.57 -6.31 -10.14
N LEU A 214 29.45 -6.59 -11.12
CA LEU A 214 30.73 -7.28 -10.89
C LEU A 214 31.75 -6.44 -10.10
N GLU A 215 31.59 -5.12 -10.06
CA GLU A 215 32.46 -4.24 -9.26
C GLU A 215 32.38 -4.54 -7.75
N ARG A 216 31.30 -5.18 -7.31
CA ARG A 216 31.08 -5.57 -5.91
C ARG A 216 31.59 -7.01 -5.69
N PRO A 217 32.61 -7.25 -4.84
CA PRO A 217 33.10 -8.60 -4.56
C PRO A 217 31.99 -9.55 -4.06
N SER A 218 31.03 -9.05 -3.29
CA SER A 218 29.89 -9.82 -2.81
C SER A 218 29.05 -10.45 -3.94
N THR A 219 28.99 -9.81 -5.12
CA THR A 219 28.25 -10.33 -6.27
C THR A 219 28.86 -11.64 -6.77
N ILE A 220 30.18 -11.71 -6.88
CA ILE A 220 30.88 -12.91 -7.31
C ILE A 220 30.72 -14.03 -6.28
N ALA A 221 30.74 -13.71 -4.99
CA ALA A 221 30.45 -14.68 -3.95
C ALA A 221 29.01 -15.23 -4.07
N GLN A 222 28.04 -14.35 -4.33
CA GLN A 222 26.64 -14.74 -4.55
C GLN A 222 26.49 -15.62 -5.80
N TYR A 223 27.25 -15.37 -6.86
CA TYR A 223 27.25 -16.22 -8.06
C TYR A 223 27.74 -17.63 -7.75
N ALA A 224 28.84 -17.77 -7.00
CA ALA A 224 29.33 -19.08 -6.57
C ALA A 224 28.29 -19.85 -5.72
N ILE A 225 27.60 -19.16 -4.81
CA ILE A 225 26.51 -19.73 -4.02
C ILE A 225 25.35 -20.14 -4.93
N SER A 226 24.91 -19.25 -5.82
CA SER A 226 23.81 -19.46 -6.75
C SER A 226 24.06 -20.64 -7.69
N THR A 227 25.28 -20.79 -8.21
CA THR A 227 25.69 -21.94 -9.03
C THR A 227 25.50 -23.25 -8.29
N LYS A 228 25.81 -23.31 -6.99
CA LYS A 228 25.64 -24.52 -6.20
C LYS A 228 24.18 -24.78 -5.82
N ILE A 229 23.46 -23.77 -5.35
CA ILE A 229 22.05 -23.90 -4.91
C ILE A 229 21.13 -24.26 -6.08
N ASN A 230 21.38 -23.70 -7.27
CA ASN A 230 20.58 -23.94 -8.46
C ASN A 230 21.15 -25.03 -9.39
N GLU A 231 22.20 -25.74 -8.95
CA GLU A 231 22.84 -26.84 -9.69
C GLU A 231 23.23 -26.42 -11.13
N LEU A 232 23.80 -25.22 -11.27
CA LEU A 232 24.13 -24.64 -12.57
C LEU A 232 25.46 -25.20 -13.10
N PRO A 233 25.63 -25.23 -14.44
CA PRO A 233 26.92 -25.50 -15.06
C PRO A 233 28.03 -24.57 -14.52
N GLU A 234 29.26 -25.07 -14.40
CA GLU A 234 30.40 -24.30 -13.88
C GLU A 234 30.69 -23.04 -14.72
N ASP A 235 30.40 -23.09 -16.02
CA ASP A 235 30.56 -22.01 -16.98
C ASP A 235 29.32 -21.11 -17.12
N PHE A 236 28.29 -21.29 -16.28
CA PHE A 236 27.02 -20.56 -16.39
C PHE A 236 27.22 -19.04 -16.43
N TYR A 237 28.00 -18.50 -15.48
CA TYR A 237 28.27 -17.07 -15.42
C TYR A 237 29.34 -16.61 -16.43
N ALA A 238 30.21 -17.52 -16.89
CA ALA A 238 31.21 -17.22 -17.91
C ALA A 238 30.57 -17.04 -19.31
N THR A 239 29.56 -17.85 -19.62
CA THR A 239 28.79 -17.81 -20.89
C THR A 239 27.53 -16.93 -20.81
N TYR A 240 27.32 -16.24 -19.68
CA TYR A 240 26.08 -15.53 -19.38
C TYR A 240 25.78 -14.42 -20.39
N LEU A 241 26.75 -13.55 -20.66
CA LEU A 241 26.58 -12.43 -21.59
C LEU A 241 26.45 -12.90 -23.04
N GLU A 242 27.14 -13.99 -23.40
CA GLU A 242 26.97 -14.64 -24.70
C GLU A 242 25.53 -15.11 -24.89
N LYS A 243 24.97 -15.84 -23.91
CA LYS A 243 23.59 -16.32 -23.94
C LYS A 243 22.58 -15.17 -23.97
N ILE A 244 22.80 -14.09 -23.23
CA ILE A 244 21.97 -12.87 -23.27
C ILE A 244 22.02 -12.22 -24.66
N ASN A 245 23.20 -12.12 -25.26
CA ASN A 245 23.36 -11.51 -26.59
C ASN A 245 22.79 -12.39 -27.72
N ALA A 246 22.73 -13.70 -27.52
CA ALA A 246 22.17 -14.65 -28.48
C ALA A 246 20.63 -14.60 -28.58
N VAL A 247 19.92 -14.08 -27.56
CA VAL A 247 18.45 -14.03 -27.52
C VAL A 247 17.90 -13.32 -28.76
N SER A 248 17.05 -13.99 -29.54
CA SER A 248 16.42 -13.40 -30.73
C SER A 248 15.05 -12.75 -30.41
N ILE A 249 14.45 -12.09 -31.41
CA ILE A 249 13.07 -11.56 -31.28
C ILE A 249 12.08 -12.71 -31.14
N GLU A 250 12.30 -13.80 -31.88
CA GLU A 250 11.49 -15.01 -31.84
C GLU A 250 11.58 -15.71 -30.48
N ASP A 251 12.77 -15.72 -29.85
CA ASP A 251 12.92 -16.20 -28.47
C ASP A 251 12.08 -15.36 -27.49
N VAL A 252 12.14 -14.04 -27.61
CA VAL A 252 11.35 -13.12 -26.78
C VAL A 252 9.86 -13.39 -26.95
N GLN A 253 9.39 -13.51 -28.19
CA GLN A 253 7.98 -13.77 -28.47
C GLN A 253 7.54 -15.15 -27.93
N ARG A 254 8.37 -16.18 -28.10
CA ARG A 254 8.11 -17.52 -27.59
C ARG A 254 7.98 -17.54 -26.07
N VAL A 255 8.90 -16.88 -25.35
CA VAL A 255 8.83 -16.82 -23.87
C VAL A 255 7.75 -15.87 -23.38
N ALA A 256 7.40 -14.82 -24.13
CA ALA A 256 6.25 -13.97 -23.86
C ALA A 256 4.96 -14.81 -23.81
N ASN A 257 4.71 -15.63 -24.83
CA ASN A 257 3.56 -16.53 -24.89
C ASN A 257 3.57 -17.59 -23.77
N LYS A 258 4.74 -18.03 -23.31
CA LYS A 258 4.87 -19.10 -22.31
C LYS A 258 4.78 -18.62 -20.86
N TYR A 259 5.32 -17.45 -20.53
CA TYR A 259 5.49 -17.01 -19.13
C TYR A 259 4.76 -15.71 -18.76
N PHE A 260 4.30 -14.92 -19.73
CA PHE A 260 3.61 -13.65 -19.47
C PHE A 260 2.12 -13.88 -19.71
N THR A 261 1.36 -14.09 -18.65
CA THR A 261 -0.04 -14.54 -18.75
C THR A 261 -1.03 -13.37 -18.71
N ALA A 262 -1.99 -13.35 -19.63
CA ALA A 262 -3.07 -12.36 -19.67
C ALA A 262 -4.48 -12.94 -19.45
N ASP A 263 -4.75 -14.15 -19.94
CA ASP A 263 -6.12 -14.69 -20.02
C ASP A 263 -6.53 -15.58 -18.84
N ASN A 264 -5.55 -16.20 -18.18
CA ASN A 264 -5.74 -17.15 -17.09
C ASN A 264 -4.86 -16.76 -15.90
N ALA A 265 -5.07 -15.54 -15.43
CA ALA A 265 -4.30 -14.91 -14.35
C ALA A 265 -5.22 -14.26 -13.31
N ARG A 266 -4.64 -13.97 -12.15
CA ARG A 266 -5.32 -13.25 -11.07
C ARG A 266 -4.91 -11.80 -11.10
N PHE A 267 -5.86 -10.88 -11.14
CA PHE A 267 -5.61 -9.50 -10.74
C PHE A 267 -5.80 -9.38 -9.24
N ILE A 268 -4.77 -8.94 -8.53
CA ILE A 268 -4.88 -8.51 -7.14
C ILE A 268 -5.07 -7.00 -7.14
N VAL A 269 -6.19 -6.55 -6.61
CA VAL A 269 -6.51 -5.11 -6.53
C VAL A 269 -6.72 -4.75 -5.07
N VAL A 270 -5.89 -3.83 -4.57
CA VAL A 270 -6.04 -3.25 -3.23
C VAL A 270 -6.34 -1.77 -3.40
N GLY A 271 -7.52 -1.32 -2.99
CA GLY A 271 -7.94 0.07 -3.19
C GLY A 271 -9.23 0.38 -2.43
N LYS A 272 -9.70 1.62 -2.55
CA LYS A 272 -10.91 2.08 -1.87
C LYS A 272 -12.15 1.60 -2.62
N GLY A 273 -12.78 0.54 -2.13
CA GLY A 273 -13.83 -0.19 -2.84
C GLY A 273 -15.03 0.66 -3.23
N SER A 274 -15.39 1.63 -2.39
CA SER A 274 -16.45 2.60 -2.66
C SER A 274 -16.22 3.46 -3.91
N GLU A 275 -14.97 3.60 -4.37
CA GLU A 275 -14.61 4.40 -5.54
C GLU A 275 -14.31 3.54 -6.78
N VAL A 276 -13.92 2.28 -6.60
CA VAL A 276 -13.35 1.48 -7.70
C VAL A 276 -14.22 0.30 -8.12
N VAL A 277 -14.93 -0.35 -7.19
CA VAL A 277 -15.62 -1.62 -7.47
C VAL A 277 -16.68 -1.48 -8.56
N ALA A 278 -17.47 -0.41 -8.54
CA ALA A 278 -18.51 -0.18 -9.55
C ALA A 278 -17.96 -0.07 -10.99
N ASN A 279 -16.72 0.43 -11.16
CA ASN A 279 -16.09 0.48 -12.48
C ASN A 279 -15.43 -0.85 -12.85
N LEU A 280 -14.86 -1.57 -11.86
CA LEU A 280 -14.32 -2.91 -12.08
C LEU A 280 -15.39 -3.90 -12.55
N GLU A 281 -16.61 -3.81 -12.02
CA GLU A 281 -17.74 -4.66 -12.43
C GLU A 281 -18.11 -4.49 -13.90
N LYS A 282 -17.92 -3.29 -14.45
CA LYS A 282 -18.19 -3.00 -15.87
C LYS A 282 -17.23 -3.71 -16.82
N LEU A 283 -16.09 -4.19 -16.33
CA LEU A 283 -15.13 -4.96 -17.14
C LEU A 283 -15.63 -6.36 -17.50
N GLY A 284 -16.65 -6.87 -16.80
CA GLY A 284 -17.16 -8.23 -17.00
C GLY A 284 -16.19 -9.33 -16.55
N ILE A 285 -15.15 -8.97 -15.79
CA ILE A 285 -14.22 -9.90 -15.15
C ILE A 285 -14.80 -10.28 -13.78
N PRO A 286 -14.94 -11.57 -13.43
CA PRO A 286 -15.41 -12.00 -12.12
C PRO A 286 -14.60 -11.35 -10.98
N ILE A 287 -15.29 -10.86 -9.95
CA ILE A 287 -14.67 -10.24 -8.77
C ILE A 287 -14.91 -11.11 -7.54
N ASN A 288 -13.82 -11.57 -6.92
CA ASN A 288 -13.78 -12.25 -5.64
C ASN A 288 -13.27 -11.27 -4.57
N TYR A 289 -13.79 -11.33 -3.35
CA TYR A 289 -13.45 -10.40 -2.27
C TYR A 289 -12.67 -11.10 -1.16
N PHE A 290 -11.64 -10.43 -0.64
CA PHE A 290 -10.77 -10.96 0.42
C PHE A 290 -10.46 -9.89 1.47
N ASP A 291 -10.24 -10.35 2.69
CA ASP A 291 -9.64 -9.52 3.73
C ASP A 291 -8.11 -9.35 3.53
N LYS A 292 -7.47 -8.57 4.41
CA LYS A 292 -6.00 -8.35 4.38
C LYS A 292 -5.17 -9.61 4.69
N TYR A 293 -5.80 -10.70 5.09
CA TYR A 293 -5.22 -12.00 5.41
C TYR A 293 -5.52 -13.07 4.36
N ALA A 294 -6.07 -12.68 3.20
CA ALA A 294 -6.45 -13.58 2.11
C ALA A 294 -7.59 -14.55 2.44
N ASN A 295 -8.38 -14.27 3.48
CA ASN A 295 -9.62 -15.02 3.72
C ASN A 295 -10.71 -14.49 2.79
N PRO A 296 -11.50 -15.37 2.15
CA PRO A 296 -12.64 -14.93 1.34
C PRO A 296 -13.69 -14.26 2.22
N VAL A 297 -14.26 -13.18 1.72
CA VAL A 297 -15.35 -12.43 2.36
C VAL A 297 -16.44 -12.16 1.33
N ASP A 298 -17.64 -11.84 1.80
CA ASP A 298 -18.70 -11.34 0.92
C ASP A 298 -18.31 -9.98 0.33
N LYS A 299 -18.95 -9.60 -0.78
CA LYS A 299 -18.80 -8.25 -1.35
C LYS A 299 -19.12 -7.22 -0.27
N PRO A 300 -18.20 -6.30 0.08
CA PRO A 300 -18.51 -5.25 1.04
C PRO A 300 -19.66 -4.38 0.56
N GLU A 301 -20.56 -4.03 1.45
CA GLU A 301 -21.66 -3.10 1.15
C GLU A 301 -21.14 -1.66 1.12
N PHE A 302 -20.66 -1.23 -0.05
CA PHE A 302 -20.17 0.13 -0.27
C PHE A 302 -21.27 1.19 -0.22
N SER A 303 -22.53 0.78 -0.44
CA SER A 303 -23.69 1.63 -0.24
C SER A 303 -24.97 0.79 -0.03
N LYS A 304 -25.84 1.28 0.84
CA LYS A 304 -27.18 0.79 1.14
C LYS A 304 -28.22 1.73 0.54
N PRO A 305 -29.44 1.24 0.25
CA PRO A 305 -30.56 2.12 -0.14
C PRO A 305 -30.82 3.14 0.96
N ILE A 306 -30.85 4.42 0.60
CA ILE A 306 -31.22 5.49 1.52
C ILE A 306 -32.73 5.35 1.81
N PRO A 307 -33.15 5.28 3.10
CA PRO A 307 -34.56 5.20 3.44
C PRO A 307 -35.37 6.38 2.89
N GLU A 308 -36.62 6.13 2.51
CA GLU A 308 -37.50 7.14 1.95
C GLU A 308 -37.68 8.33 2.92
N GLY A 309 -37.51 9.56 2.41
CA GLY A 309 -37.62 10.80 3.19
C GLY A 309 -36.33 11.25 3.87
N VAL A 310 -35.25 10.45 3.87
CA VAL A 310 -33.95 10.89 4.39
C VAL A 310 -33.27 11.82 3.38
N THR A 311 -32.95 13.03 3.85
CA THR A 311 -32.25 14.08 3.12
C THR A 311 -31.01 14.54 3.89
N ALA A 312 -30.07 15.21 3.23
CA ALA A 312 -28.90 15.78 3.90
C ALA A 312 -29.30 16.69 5.08
N SER A 313 -30.33 17.52 4.90
CA SER A 313 -30.86 18.39 5.96
C SER A 313 -31.45 17.60 7.13
N SER A 314 -32.13 16.47 6.87
CA SER A 314 -32.64 15.62 7.95
C SER A 314 -31.51 14.94 8.75
N VAL A 315 -30.41 14.56 8.09
CA VAL A 315 -29.23 13.99 8.76
C VAL A 315 -28.55 15.06 9.64
N MET A 316 -28.37 16.28 9.13
CA MET A 316 -27.84 17.39 9.95
C MET A 316 -28.74 17.68 11.15
N ALA A 317 -30.06 17.73 10.96
CA ALA A 317 -31.01 17.95 12.04
C ALA A 317 -30.93 16.84 13.10
N SER A 318 -30.80 15.58 12.67
CA SER A 318 -30.61 14.44 13.57
C SER A 318 -29.33 14.54 14.38
N TYR A 319 -28.22 14.98 13.76
CA TYR A 319 -26.97 15.22 14.48
C TYR A 319 -27.11 16.32 15.53
N ILE A 320 -27.67 17.46 15.15
CA ILE A 320 -27.88 18.60 16.06
C ILE A 320 -28.75 18.19 17.25
N GLU A 321 -29.81 17.41 17.03
CA GLU A 321 -30.63 16.86 18.11
C GLU A 321 -29.83 15.91 19.01
N ALA A 322 -29.07 14.97 18.40
CA ALA A 322 -28.26 13.99 19.12
C ALA A 322 -27.20 14.63 20.03
N ILE A 323 -26.64 15.77 19.62
CA ILE A 323 -25.64 16.48 20.42
C ILE A 323 -26.22 17.46 21.44
N GLY A 324 -27.55 17.56 21.60
CA GLY A 324 -28.18 18.41 22.63
C GLY A 324 -29.17 19.46 22.12
N GLY A 325 -29.40 19.51 20.82
CA GLY A 325 -30.37 20.38 20.16
C GLY A 325 -29.83 21.76 19.81
N LYS A 326 -30.49 22.41 18.84
CA LYS A 326 -30.04 23.68 18.24
C LYS A 326 -29.79 24.80 19.24
N ALA A 327 -30.70 24.96 20.22
CA ALA A 327 -30.58 26.00 21.23
C ALA A 327 -29.35 25.81 22.13
N ALA A 328 -29.01 24.57 22.49
CA ALA A 328 -27.86 24.28 23.33
C ALA A 328 -26.55 24.56 22.58
N VAL A 329 -26.43 24.06 21.35
CA VAL A 329 -25.21 24.26 20.54
C VAL A 329 -24.96 25.73 20.16
N GLU A 330 -26.01 26.48 19.83
CA GLU A 330 -25.89 27.92 19.51
C GLU A 330 -25.60 28.78 20.76
N SER A 331 -25.87 28.27 21.97
CA SER A 331 -25.54 28.96 23.21
C SER A 331 -24.05 28.90 23.56
N VAL A 332 -23.31 27.93 23.02
CA VAL A 332 -21.89 27.73 23.32
C VAL A 332 -21.05 28.86 22.71
N GLN A 333 -20.46 29.69 23.57
CA GLN A 333 -19.61 30.81 23.15
C GLN A 333 -18.14 30.45 23.08
N THR A 334 -17.68 29.50 23.90
CA THR A 334 -16.28 29.14 24.02
C THR A 334 -16.10 27.66 24.34
N MET A 335 -15.03 27.06 23.82
CA MET A 335 -14.60 25.71 24.17
C MET A 335 -13.11 25.69 24.53
N LEU A 336 -12.76 24.84 25.49
CA LEU A 336 -11.38 24.57 25.91
C LEU A 336 -11.18 23.06 26.00
N PHE A 337 -10.23 22.53 25.24
CA PHE A 337 -9.77 21.16 25.34
C PHE A 337 -8.33 21.13 25.86
N ASN A 338 -8.09 20.22 26.81
CA ASN A 338 -6.76 19.78 27.17
C ASN A 338 -6.64 18.32 26.74
N ALA A 339 -5.79 18.05 25.75
CA ALA A 339 -5.67 16.74 25.11
C ALA A 339 -4.29 16.13 25.37
N GLU A 340 -4.26 14.82 25.58
CA GLU A 340 -3.02 14.04 25.48
C GLU A 340 -2.83 13.66 24.03
N VAL A 341 -1.68 14.01 23.46
CA VAL A 341 -1.41 13.74 22.04
C VAL A 341 -0.54 12.51 21.91
N THR A 342 -0.94 11.61 21.03
CA THR A 342 -0.13 10.48 20.57
C THR A 342 0.24 10.70 19.10
N ILE A 343 1.51 10.46 18.77
CA ILE A 343 2.01 10.55 17.39
C ILE A 343 2.58 9.18 17.06
N GLU A 344 2.01 8.49 16.08
CA GLU A 344 2.44 7.13 15.73
C GLU A 344 3.91 7.12 15.28
N GLY A 345 4.72 6.27 15.92
CA GLY A 345 6.17 6.19 15.70
C GLY A 345 7.03 7.18 16.50
N ALA A 346 6.44 8.13 17.22
CA ALA A 346 7.21 9.04 18.09
C ALA A 346 7.38 8.47 19.52
N PRO A 347 8.57 8.62 20.15
CA PRO A 347 8.81 8.11 21.51
C PRO A 347 8.29 9.03 22.62
N PHE A 348 7.65 10.16 22.28
CA PHE A 348 7.19 11.17 23.23
C PHE A 348 5.67 11.40 23.12
N LYS A 349 5.06 11.87 24.22
CA LYS A 349 3.62 12.16 24.32
C LYS A 349 3.42 13.66 24.58
N PRO A 350 3.17 14.48 23.54
CA PRO A 350 2.85 15.89 23.74
C PRO A 350 1.49 16.07 24.42
N THR A 351 1.23 17.28 24.89
CA THR A 351 -0.10 17.73 25.32
C THR A 351 -0.53 18.91 24.45
N ALA A 352 -1.82 18.99 24.10
CA ALA A 352 -2.38 20.10 23.36
C ALA A 352 -3.42 20.87 24.20
N VAL A 353 -3.40 22.20 24.08
CA VAL A 353 -4.44 23.09 24.58
C VAL A 353 -5.12 23.73 23.38
N ILE A 354 -6.40 23.41 23.17
CA ILE A 354 -7.19 23.90 22.04
C ILE A 354 -8.29 24.79 22.59
N LYS A 355 -8.41 26.00 22.05
CA LYS A 355 -9.38 27.01 22.44
C LYS A 355 -10.13 27.47 21.20
N SER A 356 -11.45 27.55 21.30
CA SER A 356 -12.29 28.12 20.25
C SER A 356 -13.30 29.09 20.86
N MET A 357 -13.61 30.15 20.14
CA MET A 357 -14.61 31.15 20.55
C MET A 357 -15.45 31.54 19.34
N ALA A 358 -16.78 31.54 19.53
CA ALA A 358 -17.72 31.93 18.49
C ALA A 358 -17.48 33.38 18.01
N PRO A 359 -17.70 33.68 16.72
CA PRO A 359 -18.15 32.75 15.69
C PRO A 359 -17.02 31.83 15.16
N ASN A 360 -15.77 32.29 15.16
CA ASN A 360 -14.72 31.63 14.38
C ASN A 360 -13.28 31.81 14.91
N LYS A 361 -13.07 32.26 16.15
CA LYS A 361 -11.70 32.43 16.70
C LYS A 361 -11.16 31.09 17.19
N SER A 362 -9.89 30.81 16.91
CA SER A 362 -9.27 29.53 17.29
C SER A 362 -7.83 29.68 17.75
N SER A 363 -7.40 28.78 18.63
CA SER A 363 -6.05 28.73 19.17
C SER A 363 -5.70 27.31 19.56
N MET A 364 -4.65 26.75 18.96
CA MET A 364 -4.06 25.48 19.35
C MET A 364 -2.60 25.69 19.76
N GLU A 365 -2.21 25.10 20.88
CA GLU A 365 -0.81 25.03 21.32
C GLU A 365 -0.47 23.60 21.72
N MET A 366 0.58 23.03 21.13
CA MET A 366 1.07 21.71 21.47
C MET A 366 2.46 21.82 22.11
N SER A 367 2.64 21.15 23.24
CA SER A 367 3.85 21.23 24.06
C SER A 367 4.35 19.85 24.46
N ILE A 368 5.66 19.72 24.61
CA ILE A 368 6.31 18.52 25.16
C ILE A 368 6.89 18.88 26.53
N ALA A 369 6.66 18.03 27.53
CA ALA A 369 7.23 18.20 28.86
C ALA A 369 8.76 18.33 28.78
N GLY A 370 9.31 19.42 29.32
CA GLY A 370 10.75 19.73 29.29
C GLY A 370 11.28 20.42 28.03
N MET A 371 10.57 20.39 26.89
CA MET A 371 10.94 21.13 25.67
C MET A 371 10.09 22.39 25.42
N GLY A 372 8.95 22.52 26.10
CA GLY A 372 8.04 23.66 25.92
C GLY A 372 7.14 23.50 24.68
N THR A 373 6.63 24.62 24.17
CA THR A 373 5.70 24.62 23.03
C THR A 373 6.43 24.38 21.72
N ILE A 374 6.02 23.34 21.00
CA ILE A 374 6.64 22.93 19.73
C ILE A 374 5.82 23.34 18.51
N MET A 375 4.53 23.59 18.68
CA MET A 375 3.61 24.00 17.63
C MET A 375 2.55 24.95 18.18
N LYS A 376 2.23 26.00 17.42
CA LYS A 376 1.10 26.89 17.67
C LYS A 376 0.34 27.13 16.39
N GLN A 377 -0.97 27.26 16.50
CA GLN A 377 -1.82 27.77 15.43
C GLN A 377 -2.82 28.72 16.05
N LYS A 378 -2.97 29.90 15.45
CA LYS A 378 -3.83 30.98 15.96
C LYS A 378 -4.61 31.58 14.82
N PHE A 379 -5.90 31.82 15.03
CA PHE A 379 -6.74 32.58 14.13
C PHE A 379 -7.63 33.52 14.94
N ASP A 380 -7.57 34.81 14.61
CA ASP A 380 -8.23 35.87 15.37
C ASP A 380 -9.65 36.21 14.89
N GLY A 381 -10.14 35.49 13.88
CA GLY A 381 -11.42 35.69 13.22
C GLY A 381 -11.31 36.33 11.83
N ALA A 382 -10.14 36.92 11.50
CA ALA A 382 -9.88 37.54 10.20
C ALA A 382 -8.52 37.11 9.61
N THR A 383 -7.50 36.89 10.44
CA THR A 383 -6.17 36.45 10.02
C THR A 383 -5.63 35.41 10.99
N GLY A 384 -4.62 34.65 10.55
CA GLY A 384 -4.00 33.65 11.40
C GLY A 384 -2.60 33.25 10.97
N TYR A 385 -1.98 32.43 11.80
CA TYR A 385 -0.63 31.91 11.59
C TYR A 385 -0.46 30.53 12.21
N ALA A 386 0.49 29.78 11.65
CA ALA A 386 1.06 28.59 12.25
C ALA A 386 2.52 28.88 12.65
N GLU A 387 2.97 28.31 13.76
CA GLU A 387 4.35 28.38 14.22
C GLU A 387 4.82 26.98 14.57
N GLN A 388 5.92 26.52 13.96
CA GLN A 388 6.49 25.20 14.22
C GLN A 388 7.97 25.33 14.52
N GLN A 389 8.43 24.78 15.65
CA GLN A 389 9.81 24.93 16.14
C GLN A 389 10.30 26.40 16.14
N GLY A 390 9.40 27.35 16.45
CA GLY A 390 9.69 28.79 16.47
C GLY A 390 9.66 29.50 15.11
N MET A 391 9.48 28.76 14.01
CA MET A 391 9.29 29.34 12.68
C MET A 391 7.83 29.67 12.44
N LYS A 392 7.51 30.96 12.36
CA LYS A 392 6.16 31.48 12.16
C LYS A 392 5.86 31.71 10.68
N GLN A 393 4.74 31.17 10.21
CA GLN A 393 4.22 31.35 8.86
C GLN A 393 2.76 31.82 8.91
N PRO A 394 2.37 32.83 8.10
CA PRO A 394 0.97 33.20 7.98
C PRO A 394 0.16 32.06 7.36
N MET A 395 -1.13 31.97 7.71
CA MET A 395 -2.06 31.07 7.04
C MET A 395 -2.21 31.43 5.56
N SER A 396 -2.55 30.45 4.73
CA SER A 396 -2.84 30.71 3.31
C SER A 396 -4.15 31.50 3.16
N GLU A 397 -4.34 32.16 2.02
CA GLU A 397 -5.59 32.88 1.73
C GLU A 397 -6.80 31.94 1.74
N GLU A 398 -6.61 30.70 1.30
CA GLU A 398 -7.63 29.65 1.29
C GLU A 398 -8.05 29.25 2.71
N ASP A 399 -7.07 28.96 3.58
CA ASP A 399 -7.32 28.61 5.00
C ASP A 399 -8.03 29.76 5.74
N VAL A 400 -7.60 31.00 5.46
CA VAL A 400 -8.21 32.19 6.06
C VAL A 400 -9.67 32.33 5.60
N ALA A 401 -9.94 32.16 4.31
CA ALA A 401 -11.30 32.22 3.78
C ALA A 401 -12.19 31.12 4.36
N GLU A 402 -11.65 29.90 4.51
CA GLU A 402 -12.37 28.78 5.11
C GLU A 402 -12.71 29.04 6.58
N GLN A 403 -11.73 29.43 7.42
CA GLN A 403 -12.02 29.75 8.83
C GLN A 403 -12.91 30.98 8.98
N ALA A 404 -12.76 31.99 8.13
CA ALA A 404 -13.62 33.18 8.14
C ALA A 404 -15.08 32.85 7.80
N SER A 405 -15.33 31.80 7.01
CA SER A 405 -16.68 31.38 6.61
C SER A 405 -17.47 30.70 7.73
N GLN A 406 -16.81 30.28 8.81
CA GLN A 406 -17.47 29.60 9.92
C GLN A 406 -18.42 30.54 10.67
N LYS A 407 -19.69 30.12 10.79
CA LYS A 407 -20.78 30.89 11.41
C LYS A 407 -20.94 30.61 12.91
N GLY A 408 -20.20 29.63 13.46
CA GLY A 408 -20.26 29.22 14.86
C GLY A 408 -19.33 28.04 15.14
N LEU A 409 -19.31 27.59 16.41
CA LEU A 409 -18.49 26.47 16.86
C LEU A 409 -18.98 25.09 16.39
N PHE A 410 -20.24 25.02 15.94
CA PHE A 410 -20.89 23.84 15.36
C PHE A 410 -21.41 24.22 13.97
N PRO A 411 -20.57 24.15 12.92
CA PRO A 411 -20.96 24.55 11.56
C PRO A 411 -22.23 23.85 11.06
N GLU A 412 -22.48 22.62 11.50
CA GLU A 412 -23.64 21.81 11.13
C GLU A 412 -24.98 22.47 11.48
N ALA A 413 -25.01 23.36 12.48
CA ALA A 413 -26.22 24.10 12.87
C ALA A 413 -26.60 25.20 11.85
N HIS A 414 -25.70 25.53 10.93
CA HIS A 414 -25.81 26.67 10.02
C HIS A 414 -25.79 26.29 8.54
N TYR A 415 -25.62 25.01 8.19
CA TYR A 415 -25.64 24.57 6.79
C TYR A 415 -27.02 24.71 6.16
N THR A 416 -27.05 25.22 4.92
CA THR A 416 -28.25 25.28 4.08
C THR A 416 -28.32 24.07 3.14
N ALA A 417 -29.50 23.79 2.58
CA ALA A 417 -29.70 22.62 1.72
C ALA A 417 -28.86 22.63 0.43
N ASP A 418 -28.42 23.80 -0.03
CA ASP A 418 -27.52 23.96 -1.17
C ASP A 418 -26.05 23.71 -0.82
N GLU A 419 -25.65 23.91 0.44
CA GLU A 419 -24.30 23.69 0.97
C GLU A 419 -24.00 22.20 1.27
N ILE A 420 -25.01 21.33 1.29
CA ILE A 420 -24.86 19.91 1.63
C ILE A 420 -25.52 18.97 0.63
N GLU A 421 -24.97 17.78 0.45
CA GLU A 421 -25.50 16.75 -0.44
C GLU A 421 -25.37 15.38 0.22
N LEU A 422 -26.46 14.60 0.23
CA LEU A 422 -26.46 13.24 0.75
C LEU A 422 -25.96 12.30 -0.34
N MET A 423 -24.79 11.72 -0.12
CA MET A 423 -24.08 10.92 -1.11
C MET A 423 -24.49 9.44 -1.05
N SER A 424 -24.50 8.88 0.16
CA SER A 424 -24.78 7.46 0.38
C SER A 424 -25.17 7.17 1.82
N LEU A 425 -25.86 6.05 2.03
CA LEU A 425 -25.82 5.28 3.28
C LEU A 425 -24.84 4.14 3.05
N SER A 426 -23.93 3.82 3.96
CA SER A 426 -22.96 2.72 3.80
C SER A 426 -22.54 2.17 5.15
N ASP A 427 -21.96 0.98 5.18
CA ASP A 427 -21.30 0.47 6.38
C ASP A 427 -19.93 1.15 6.57
N LEU A 428 -19.65 1.59 7.80
CA LEU A 428 -18.34 2.04 8.23
C LEU A 428 -18.00 1.30 9.54
N ASP A 429 -17.11 0.31 9.43
CA ASP A 429 -16.64 -0.53 10.55
C ASP A 429 -17.81 -1.20 11.33
N GLY A 430 -18.81 -1.72 10.62
CA GLY A 430 -19.99 -2.36 11.22
C GLY A 430 -21.09 -1.38 11.67
N THR A 431 -20.92 -0.09 11.41
CA THR A 431 -21.91 0.95 11.73
C THR A 431 -22.45 1.59 10.45
N ASP A 432 -23.77 1.64 10.33
CA ASP A 432 -24.41 2.32 9.21
C ASP A 432 -24.21 3.82 9.31
N VAL A 433 -23.68 4.43 8.26
CA VAL A 433 -23.39 5.87 8.21
C VAL A 433 -23.95 6.54 6.97
N TYR A 434 -24.52 7.72 7.16
CA TYR A 434 -24.84 8.64 6.08
C TYR A 434 -23.61 9.47 5.73
N LYS A 435 -23.16 9.36 4.49
CA LYS A 435 -22.11 10.21 3.92
C LYS A 435 -22.71 11.48 3.35
N ILE A 436 -22.35 12.61 3.93
CA ILE A 436 -22.75 13.95 3.52
C ILE A 436 -21.54 14.64 2.90
N LYS A 437 -21.68 15.13 1.67
CA LYS A 437 -20.73 16.07 1.07
C LYS A 437 -21.08 17.47 1.54
N VAL A 438 -20.09 18.20 2.06
CA VAL A 438 -20.21 19.62 2.41
C VAL A 438 -19.49 20.41 1.33
N LYS A 439 -20.21 21.32 0.68
CA LYS A 439 -19.67 22.21 -0.35
C LYS A 439 -19.06 23.41 0.34
N GLY A 440 -17.76 23.59 0.14
CA GLY A 440 -17.01 24.72 0.68
C GLY A 440 -15.94 25.17 -0.31
N VAL A 441 -14.93 25.87 0.21
CA VAL A 441 -13.72 26.23 -0.55
C VAL A 441 -12.99 24.96 -1.00
N SER A 442 -12.88 23.98 -0.09
CA SER A 442 -12.41 22.62 -0.36
C SER A 442 -13.58 21.61 -0.28
N GLU A 443 -13.48 20.50 -1.03
CA GLU A 443 -14.46 19.42 -0.90
C GLU A 443 -14.20 18.62 0.37
N SER A 444 -15.24 18.47 1.20
CA SER A 444 -15.15 17.62 2.38
C SER A 444 -16.38 16.74 2.56
N PHE A 445 -16.19 15.61 3.25
CA PHE A 445 -17.23 14.65 3.55
C PHE A 445 -17.35 14.46 5.06
N ARG A 446 -18.57 14.16 5.50
CA ARG A 446 -18.95 13.89 6.87
C ARG A 446 -19.73 12.58 6.93
N TYR A 447 -19.45 11.74 7.91
CA TYR A 447 -20.05 10.43 8.07
C TYR A 447 -20.78 10.40 9.41
N TYR A 448 -22.11 10.40 9.36
CA TYR A 448 -22.99 10.41 10.53
C TYR A 448 -23.57 9.03 10.75
N ASP A 449 -23.50 8.53 11.98
CA ASP A 449 -24.16 7.30 12.40
C ASP A 449 -25.66 7.36 12.10
N ALA A 450 -26.18 6.40 11.36
CA ALA A 450 -27.57 6.34 10.96
C ALA A 450 -28.52 6.04 12.13
N ASN A 451 -28.01 5.47 13.23
CA ASN A 451 -28.77 5.16 14.43
C ASN A 451 -28.63 6.26 15.49
N SER A 452 -27.40 6.65 15.84
CA SER A 452 -27.16 7.63 16.92
C SER A 452 -27.23 9.08 16.44
N GLY A 453 -27.09 9.33 15.14
CA GLY A 453 -26.98 10.66 14.55
C GLY A 453 -25.62 11.32 14.75
N LEU A 454 -24.71 10.73 15.53
CA LEU A 454 -23.42 11.32 15.87
C LEU A 454 -22.45 11.34 14.67
N LEU A 455 -21.63 12.37 14.58
CA LEU A 455 -20.56 12.45 13.59
C LEU A 455 -19.43 11.48 13.97
N LEU A 456 -19.16 10.50 13.11
CA LEU A 456 -18.11 9.50 13.38
C LEU A 456 -16.82 9.79 12.64
N ARG A 457 -16.91 10.36 11.43
CA ARG A 457 -15.73 10.60 10.59
C ARG A 457 -15.89 11.83 9.71
N GLU A 458 -14.77 12.50 9.47
CA GLU A 458 -14.61 13.57 8.50
C GLU A 458 -13.52 13.18 7.51
N GLU A 459 -13.70 13.56 6.25
CA GLU A 459 -12.68 13.46 5.22
C GLU A 459 -12.55 14.83 4.55
N ALA A 460 -11.34 15.36 4.48
CA ALA A 460 -11.05 16.58 3.74
C ALA A 460 -9.83 16.34 2.85
N THR A 461 -9.84 16.95 1.67
CA THR A 461 -8.71 16.92 0.75
C THR A 461 -8.20 18.34 0.61
N GLU A 462 -6.96 18.57 1.02
CA GLU A 462 -6.29 19.87 0.94
C GLU A 462 -5.15 19.81 -0.07
N GLU A 463 -4.91 20.90 -0.80
CA GLU A 463 -3.70 21.05 -1.61
C GLU A 463 -2.60 21.72 -0.80
N ALA A 464 -1.55 20.97 -0.46
CA ALA A 464 -0.37 21.48 0.22
C ALA A 464 0.85 21.36 -0.72
N GLN A 465 1.52 22.48 -1.00
CA GLN A 465 2.74 22.52 -1.81
C GLN A 465 2.59 21.87 -3.21
N GLY A 466 1.40 21.95 -3.82
CA GLY A 466 1.10 21.34 -5.12
C GLY A 466 0.87 19.83 -5.08
N GLN A 467 0.70 19.25 -3.88
CA GLN A 467 0.27 17.86 -3.68
C GLN A 467 -1.05 17.82 -2.92
N SER A 468 -1.96 16.96 -3.37
CA SER A 468 -3.21 16.70 -2.67
C SER A 468 -2.96 15.76 -1.48
N VAL A 469 -3.32 16.21 -0.28
CA VAL A 469 -3.22 15.44 0.96
C VAL A 469 -4.63 15.20 1.50
N MET A 470 -5.00 13.92 1.65
CA MET A 470 -6.25 13.54 2.29
C MET A 470 -6.05 13.45 3.80
N THR A 471 -6.90 14.15 4.55
CA THR A 471 -6.96 14.10 6.00
C THR A 471 -8.26 13.41 6.42
N ILE A 472 -8.13 12.38 7.26
CA ILE A 472 -9.24 11.62 7.84
C ILE A 472 -9.27 11.88 9.35
N THR A 473 -10.37 12.40 9.86
CA THR A 473 -10.60 12.58 11.30
C THR A 473 -11.68 11.62 11.76
N VAL A 474 -11.37 10.77 12.73
CA VAL A 474 -12.34 9.86 13.38
C VAL A 474 -12.64 10.38 14.77
N HIS A 475 -13.92 10.48 15.11
CA HIS A 475 -14.42 10.94 16.40
C HIS A 475 -14.91 9.77 17.24
N SER A 476 -14.70 9.85 18.54
CA SER A 476 -15.07 8.80 19.49
C SER A 476 -15.26 9.38 20.89
N ASP A 477 -15.80 8.56 21.81
CA ASP A 477 -15.98 8.92 23.22
C ASP A 477 -16.75 10.23 23.40
N TYR A 478 -17.96 10.28 22.84
CA TYR A 478 -18.86 11.42 23.01
C TYR A 478 -19.32 11.52 24.46
N ARG A 479 -19.11 12.70 25.08
CA ARG A 479 -19.53 12.98 26.45
C ARG A 479 -20.29 14.30 26.53
N ALA A 480 -21.29 14.35 27.40
CA ALA A 480 -22.06 15.57 27.66
C ALA A 480 -21.23 16.57 28.47
N VAL A 481 -21.15 17.82 27.99
CA VAL A 481 -20.58 18.98 28.67
C VAL A 481 -21.58 20.11 28.53
N ASP A 482 -22.10 20.61 29.66
CA ASP A 482 -23.11 21.69 29.69
C ASP A 482 -24.31 21.47 28.76
N GLY A 483 -24.75 20.20 28.64
CA GLY A 483 -25.90 19.82 27.82
C GLY A 483 -25.58 19.57 26.34
N VAL A 484 -24.32 19.67 25.92
CA VAL A 484 -23.88 19.37 24.55
C VAL A 484 -22.97 18.15 24.52
N MET A 485 -23.21 17.20 23.60
CA MET A 485 -22.32 16.04 23.41
C MET A 485 -21.10 16.45 22.58
N ILE A 486 -19.91 16.21 23.14
CA ILE A 486 -18.63 16.58 22.55
C ILE A 486 -17.77 15.33 22.41
N PRO A 487 -17.07 15.10 21.28
CA PRO A 487 -16.13 13.99 21.14
C PRO A 487 -14.87 14.24 21.97
N PHE A 488 -14.55 13.34 22.90
CA PHE A 488 -13.33 13.42 23.72
C PHE A 488 -12.14 12.67 23.10
N GLY A 489 -12.38 11.75 22.16
CA GLY A 489 -11.32 11.07 21.41
C GLY A 489 -11.34 11.47 19.94
N ARG A 490 -10.20 11.94 19.40
CA ARG A 490 -10.07 12.24 17.97
C ARG A 490 -8.82 11.60 17.39
N LYS A 491 -8.98 10.79 16.34
CA LYS A 491 -7.85 10.22 15.59
C LYS A 491 -7.75 10.89 14.21
N ILE A 492 -6.66 11.60 13.96
CA ILE A 492 -6.41 12.31 12.71
C ILE A 492 -5.32 11.58 11.93
N THR A 493 -5.64 11.16 10.71
CA THR A 493 -4.68 10.56 9.77
C THR A 493 -4.50 11.51 8.60
N SER A 494 -3.28 12.00 8.38
CA SER A 494 -2.96 12.89 7.26
C SER A 494 -1.67 12.40 6.58
N GLY A 495 -1.80 11.92 5.35
CA GLY A 495 -0.72 11.22 4.65
C GLY A 495 -0.15 10.05 5.48
N PRO A 496 1.17 9.97 5.73
CA PRO A 496 1.78 8.91 6.53
C PRO A 496 1.68 9.14 8.05
N GLN A 497 1.16 10.28 8.50
CA GLN A 497 1.14 10.65 9.92
C GLN A 497 -0.22 10.34 10.56
N VAL A 498 -0.18 9.79 11.76
CA VAL A 498 -1.37 9.50 12.57
C VAL A 498 -1.21 10.15 13.94
N PHE A 499 -2.20 10.96 14.31
CA PHE A 499 -2.32 11.65 15.58
C PHE A 499 -3.54 11.15 16.33
N GLY A 500 -3.40 10.92 17.64
CA GLY A 500 -4.54 10.72 18.55
C GLY A 500 -4.57 11.86 19.56
N PHE A 501 -5.76 12.44 19.78
CA PHE A 501 -6.05 13.50 20.73
C PHE A 501 -7.07 13.03 21.75
#